data_AF-A0A9D6RSA9-F1
#
_entry.id   AF-A0A9D6RSA9-F1
#
_cell.length_a   1.000
_cell.length_b   1.000
_cell.length_c   1.000
_cell.angle_alpha   90.00
_cell.angle_beta   90.00
_cell.angle_gamma   90.00
#
_symmetry.space_group_name_H-M   'P 1'
#
loop_
_entity.id
_entity.type
_entity.pdbx_description
1 polymer ?
#
loop_
_entity_poly.entity_id
_entity_poly.type
_entity_poly.pdbx_seq_one_letter_code
_entity_poly.pdbx_strand_id
1 'polypeptide(L)'
;MKQKYNIIKLAILVVFFAVAVILTTQNSSSQSGGFKAGDTIPGFVLRSPSGSLADVRAAGTYDRQAQQWTVILTRALVTNNPDDVQFDQLASGKTYLCSCAVLDNAIGKKETMEPQDSTPYEVGIEGTGADIVAVRVEKAPASAGDFTGPIYFTKGGEKAGIRVPPIGLKAAYDDKNIYLLATWPDDDENVSKEQWVFDGATWTRTKSDVNDEDRFAIWFDVNAEEFATKGCAAMCHETRMQTKNPDGLADLWHWKAARTNPLGFADDQRAKPLRGDDSGVGTTIKNESGGLPAFMAENDPGANAKFLIRVPEGAKRGVPLQP
;
A
#
# COMPACT_ATOMS: atom_id res chain seq x y z
N MET A 1 42.34 -2.57 34.35
CA MET A 1 40.96 -3.03 34.07
C MET A 1 40.07 -1.84 33.73
N LYS A 2 39.86 -1.54 32.44
CA LYS A 2 38.68 -0.80 31.95
C LYS A 2 38.38 -1.30 30.53
N GLN A 3 37.20 -1.86 30.39
CA GLN A 3 36.66 -2.60 29.25
C GLN A 3 36.25 -1.62 28.16
N LYS A 4 36.74 -1.79 26.93
CA LYS A 4 36.29 -1.02 25.76
C LYS A 4 35.01 -1.66 25.23
N TYR A 5 33.89 -0.97 25.36
CA TYR A 5 32.64 -1.31 24.66
C TYR A 5 32.71 -0.71 23.25
N ASN A 6 32.79 -1.57 22.24
CA ASN A 6 32.54 -1.18 20.85
C ASN A 6 31.03 -1.08 20.65
N ILE A 7 30.52 0.15 20.56
CA ILE A 7 29.16 0.42 20.11
C ILE A 7 29.21 0.52 18.59
N ILE A 8 28.72 -0.52 17.91
CA ILE A 8 28.45 -0.51 16.47
C ILE A 8 27.24 0.42 16.26
N LYS A 9 27.47 1.61 15.69
CA LYS A 9 26.40 2.48 15.21
C LYS A 9 25.89 1.95 13.87
N LEU A 10 24.69 1.38 13.88
CA LEU A 10 23.92 1.09 12.67
C LEU A 10 23.29 2.42 12.21
N ALA A 11 23.87 3.04 11.19
CA ALA A 11 23.28 4.19 10.50
C ALA A 11 22.52 3.67 9.26
N ILE A 12 21.21 3.52 9.39
CA ILE A 12 20.31 3.40 8.24
C ILE A 12 20.02 4.83 7.79
N LEU A 13 20.72 5.28 6.75
CA LEU A 13 20.42 6.53 6.06
C LEU A 13 19.65 6.17 4.78
N VAL A 14 18.33 6.16 4.87
CA VAL A 14 17.48 6.21 3.67
C VAL A 14 17.12 7.68 3.47
N VAL A 15 17.82 8.35 2.56
CA VAL A 15 17.51 9.73 2.17
C VAL A 15 16.35 9.68 1.18
N PHE A 16 15.11 9.80 1.65
CA PHE A 16 14.01 10.23 0.80
C PHE A 16 13.96 11.76 0.86
N PHE A 17 14.29 12.43 -0.25
CA PHE A 17 13.87 13.82 -0.46
C PHE A 17 12.37 13.82 -0.76
N ALA A 18 11.56 13.73 0.29
CA ALA A 18 10.14 13.92 0.21
C ALA A 18 9.84 15.28 0.86
N VAL A 19 9.37 16.25 0.07
CA VAL A 19 8.96 17.57 0.60
C VAL A 19 7.70 17.36 1.43
N ALA A 20 7.86 17.13 2.73
CA ALA A 20 6.76 17.08 3.68
C ALA A 20 6.30 18.51 3.97
N VAL A 21 5.06 18.85 3.58
CA VAL A 21 4.49 20.18 3.84
C VAL A 21 3.48 20.14 4.98
N ILE A 22 3.62 21.12 5.87
CA ILE A 22 2.86 21.28 7.10
C ILE A 22 1.55 21.99 6.81
N LEU A 23 0.48 21.58 7.50
CA LEU A 23 -0.88 22.07 7.30
C LEU A 23 -1.16 23.28 8.21
N THR A 24 -1.89 24.27 7.71
CA THR A 24 -2.56 25.28 8.52
C THR A 24 -4.09 25.12 8.41
N THR A 25 -4.81 25.53 9.46
CA THR A 25 -6.28 25.46 9.51
C THR A 25 -6.91 26.67 8.82
N GLN A 26 -7.95 26.40 8.03
CA GLN A 26 -8.90 27.33 7.39
C GLN A 26 -8.39 28.15 6.19
N ASN A 27 -8.89 27.80 5.01
CA ASN A 27 -9.14 28.79 3.96
C ASN A 27 -10.65 29.01 3.84
N SER A 28 -11.13 30.05 4.51
CA SER A 28 -12.40 30.70 4.17
C SER A 28 -12.20 31.48 2.86
N SER A 29 -12.51 30.84 1.73
CA SER A 29 -13.00 31.45 0.48
C SER A 29 -12.29 32.69 -0.11
N SER A 30 -11.05 33.05 0.24
CA SER A 30 -10.49 34.37 -0.18
C SER A 30 -8.98 34.54 -0.25
N GLN A 31 -8.15 33.50 -0.21
CA GLN A 31 -6.74 33.62 -0.60
C GLN A 31 -6.60 33.51 -2.13
N SER A 32 -7.16 34.48 -2.85
CA SER A 32 -7.09 34.61 -4.32
C SER A 32 -5.78 35.22 -4.84
N GLY A 33 -4.68 35.07 -4.09
CA GLY A 33 -3.39 35.65 -4.46
C GLY A 33 -2.30 34.60 -4.57
N GLY A 34 -2.32 33.77 -5.61
CA GLY A 34 -1.17 32.89 -5.89
C GLY A 34 -1.44 31.67 -6.78
N PHE A 35 -2.69 31.22 -6.87
CA PHE A 35 -3.05 30.06 -7.68
C PHE A 35 -3.28 30.44 -9.14
N LYS A 36 -2.79 29.60 -10.05
CA LYS A 36 -3.03 29.68 -11.49
C LYS A 36 -3.85 28.49 -11.96
N ALA A 37 -4.58 28.68 -13.06
CA ALA A 37 -5.30 27.58 -13.69
C ALA A 37 -4.34 26.40 -13.95
N GLY A 38 -4.77 25.20 -13.56
CA GLY A 38 -3.98 23.98 -13.62
C GLY A 38 -3.22 23.62 -12.33
N ASP A 39 -3.22 24.47 -11.30
CA ASP A 39 -2.68 24.10 -10.00
C ASP A 39 -3.49 22.96 -9.36
N THR A 40 -2.81 22.05 -8.67
CA THR A 40 -3.41 20.88 -8.04
C THR A 40 -3.04 20.74 -6.57
N ILE A 41 -3.97 20.20 -5.78
CA ILE A 41 -3.77 19.89 -4.36
C ILE A 41 -4.18 18.43 -4.11
N PRO A 42 -3.44 17.65 -3.30
CA PRO A 42 -3.84 16.30 -2.94
C PRO A 42 -5.28 16.20 -2.40
N GLY A 43 -6.04 15.22 -2.90
CA GLY A 43 -7.41 14.95 -2.42
C GLY A 43 -7.47 14.33 -1.02
N PHE A 44 -6.31 13.92 -0.50
CA PHE A 44 -6.14 13.30 0.80
C PHE A 44 -4.94 13.89 1.53
N VAL A 45 -5.06 13.94 2.85
CA VAL A 45 -3.96 14.28 3.76
C VAL A 45 -3.55 13.01 4.48
N LEU A 46 -2.25 12.75 4.51
CA LEU A 46 -1.64 11.62 5.18
C LEU A 46 -1.53 11.90 6.68
N ARG A 47 -1.66 10.86 7.51
CA ARG A 47 -1.45 10.91 8.96
C ARG A 47 -0.81 9.62 9.45
N SER A 48 -0.13 9.68 10.58
CA SER A 48 0.44 8.49 11.21
C SER A 48 -0.65 7.45 11.50
N PRO A 49 -0.52 6.23 10.94
CA PRO A 49 -1.46 5.16 11.22
C PRO A 49 -1.11 4.46 12.54
N SER A 50 -2.04 3.69 13.10
CA SER A 50 -1.83 2.93 14.35
C SER A 50 -2.80 1.76 14.46
N GLY A 51 -2.48 0.78 15.32
CA GLY A 51 -3.32 -0.41 15.53
C GLY A 51 -3.01 -1.54 14.54
N SER A 52 -3.89 -2.54 14.49
CA SER A 52 -3.83 -3.68 13.56
C SER A 52 -3.76 -3.19 12.11
N LEU A 53 -4.60 -2.22 11.75
CA LEU A 53 -4.64 -1.55 10.43
C LEU A 53 -3.28 -1.04 9.91
N ALA A 54 -2.28 -0.89 10.79
CA ALA A 54 -0.97 -0.33 10.50
C ALA A 54 0.19 -1.31 10.73
N ASP A 55 -0.07 -2.61 10.89
CA ASP A 55 0.97 -3.58 11.24
C ASP A 55 1.70 -4.19 10.02
N VAL A 56 1.20 -3.92 8.81
CA VAL A 56 1.89 -4.19 7.55
C VAL A 56 2.76 -3.00 7.14
N ARG A 57 4.08 -3.24 7.08
CA ARG A 57 5.05 -2.29 6.52
C ARG A 57 5.19 -2.50 5.02
N ALA A 58 5.43 -1.41 4.30
CA ALA A 58 5.61 -1.47 2.86
C ALA A 58 6.67 -0.50 2.36
N ALA A 59 7.35 -0.87 1.29
CA ALA A 59 8.21 0.00 0.50
C ALA A 59 7.97 -0.25 -0.99
N GLY A 60 7.37 0.73 -1.66
CA GLY A 60 7.11 0.71 -3.10
C GLY A 60 7.99 1.70 -3.84
N THR A 61 8.61 1.25 -4.93
CA THR A 61 9.44 2.05 -5.83
C THR A 61 9.06 1.80 -7.28
N TYR A 62 8.98 2.85 -8.08
CA TYR A 62 8.78 2.76 -9.52
C TYR A 62 10.07 3.06 -10.27
N ASP A 63 10.46 2.15 -11.17
CA ASP A 63 11.56 2.37 -12.11
C ASP A 63 10.99 2.91 -13.43
N ARG A 64 11.26 4.18 -13.73
CA ARG A 64 10.78 4.84 -14.95
C ARG A 64 11.45 4.34 -16.23
N GLN A 65 12.66 3.79 -16.15
CA GLN A 65 13.36 3.25 -17.31
C GLN A 65 12.88 1.85 -17.63
N ALA A 66 12.65 1.05 -16.59
CA ALA A 66 12.10 -0.30 -16.72
C ALA A 66 10.56 -0.31 -16.86
N GLN A 67 9.89 0.81 -16.57
CA GLN A 67 8.43 0.92 -16.49
C GLN A 67 7.86 -0.18 -15.58
N GLN A 68 8.32 -0.19 -14.33
CA GLN A 68 8.05 -1.29 -13.41
C GLN A 68 7.89 -0.81 -11.97
N TRP A 69 6.84 -1.30 -11.31
CA TRP A 69 6.71 -1.22 -9.86
C TRP A 69 7.44 -2.36 -9.16
N THR A 70 8.00 -2.04 -8.00
CA THR A 70 8.55 -3.00 -7.03
C THR A 70 7.99 -2.65 -5.66
N VAL A 71 7.27 -3.57 -5.03
CA VAL A 71 6.69 -3.41 -3.71
C VAL A 71 7.18 -4.52 -2.79
N ILE A 72 7.75 -4.14 -1.65
CA ILE A 72 8.11 -5.05 -0.57
C ILE A 72 7.11 -4.85 0.57
N LEU A 73 6.48 -5.93 1.02
CA LEU A 73 5.60 -5.96 2.20
C LEU A 73 6.29 -6.73 3.31
N THR A 74 6.05 -6.32 4.56
CA THR A 74 6.55 -7.01 5.76
C THR A 74 5.47 -7.01 6.82
N ARG A 75 5.20 -8.18 7.40
CA ARG A 75 4.35 -8.34 8.59
C ARG A 75 4.99 -9.31 9.57
N ALA A 76 4.69 -9.15 10.85
CA ALA A 76 5.01 -10.18 11.84
C ALA A 76 4.33 -11.51 11.46
N LEU A 77 5.00 -12.65 11.70
CA LEU A 77 4.41 -13.98 11.50
C LEU A 77 3.18 -14.18 12.40
N VAL A 78 3.23 -13.60 13.61
CA VAL A 78 2.18 -13.68 14.63
C VAL A 78 1.84 -12.28 15.09
N THR A 79 0.59 -11.87 14.88
CA THR A 79 0.07 -10.56 15.30
C THR A 79 -0.81 -10.66 16.52
N ASN A 80 -1.42 -11.82 16.77
CA ASN A 80 -2.45 -12.06 17.78
C ASN A 80 -3.77 -11.30 17.53
N ASN A 81 -3.95 -10.70 16.35
CA ASN A 81 -5.24 -10.19 15.93
C ASN A 81 -6.07 -11.34 15.34
N PRO A 82 -7.35 -11.47 15.71
CA PRO A 82 -8.22 -12.55 15.22
C PRO A 82 -8.70 -12.35 13.78
N ASP A 83 -8.42 -11.20 13.19
CA ASP A 83 -8.69 -10.81 11.80
C ASP A 83 -7.63 -11.36 10.84
N ASP A 84 -6.39 -11.50 11.32
CA ASP A 84 -5.24 -11.75 10.46
C ASP A 84 -4.93 -13.24 10.38
N VAL A 85 -4.41 -13.65 9.23
CA VAL A 85 -3.81 -14.98 9.11
C VAL A 85 -2.57 -15.06 10.03
N GLN A 86 -2.37 -16.17 10.73
CA GLN A 86 -1.19 -16.38 11.57
C GLN A 86 -0.21 -17.33 10.85
N PHE A 87 0.99 -16.83 10.53
CA PHE A 87 2.04 -17.57 9.82
C PHE A 87 2.97 -18.37 10.77
N ASP A 88 2.51 -18.66 11.99
CA ASP A 88 3.26 -19.35 13.05
C ASP A 88 3.68 -20.78 12.68
N GLN A 89 3.03 -21.40 11.71
CA GLN A 89 3.29 -22.76 11.24
C GLN A 89 4.02 -22.82 9.89
N LEU A 90 4.41 -21.67 9.32
CA LEU A 90 5.13 -21.62 8.04
C LEU A 90 6.43 -22.43 8.09
N ALA A 91 7.25 -22.23 9.12
CA ALA A 91 8.52 -22.94 9.31
C ALA A 91 8.34 -24.46 9.51
N SER A 92 7.13 -24.90 9.88
CA SER A 92 6.77 -26.30 10.07
C SER A 92 6.14 -26.93 8.83
N GLY A 93 6.06 -26.19 7.71
CA GLY A 93 5.56 -26.70 6.43
C GLY A 93 4.07 -26.46 6.15
N LYS A 94 3.37 -25.66 6.96
CA LYS A 94 2.00 -25.23 6.60
C LYS A 94 2.06 -24.28 5.40
N THR A 95 1.14 -24.47 4.45
CA THR A 95 0.92 -23.55 3.34
C THR A 95 -0.25 -22.61 3.62
N TYR A 96 -0.21 -21.45 2.98
CA TYR A 96 -1.17 -20.37 3.16
C TYR A 96 -1.71 -19.95 1.81
N LEU A 97 -3.01 -20.11 1.63
CA LEU A 97 -3.68 -19.81 0.39
C LEU A 97 -3.84 -18.29 0.22
N CYS A 98 -3.50 -17.77 -0.95
CA CYS A 98 -3.51 -16.36 -1.24
C CYS A 98 -3.96 -16.04 -2.67
N SER A 99 -4.31 -14.79 -2.91
CA SER A 99 -4.65 -14.28 -4.24
C SER A 99 -4.39 -12.79 -4.30
N CYS A 100 -3.80 -12.31 -5.38
CA CYS A 100 -3.41 -10.90 -5.52
C CYS A 100 -4.12 -10.20 -6.68
N ALA A 101 -4.12 -8.89 -6.61
CA ALA A 101 -4.69 -7.98 -7.59
C ALA A 101 -3.84 -6.70 -7.67
N VAL A 102 -3.75 -6.12 -8.86
CA VAL A 102 -3.26 -4.74 -9.03
C VAL A 102 -4.39 -3.86 -9.54
N LEU A 103 -4.26 -2.58 -9.25
CA LEU A 103 -4.95 -1.53 -9.98
C LEU A 103 -3.84 -0.71 -10.62
N ASP A 104 -3.77 -0.75 -11.94
CA ASP A 104 -3.02 0.16 -12.80
C ASP A 104 -3.99 1.30 -13.14
N ASN A 105 -3.60 2.57 -12.96
CA ASN A 105 -4.48 3.69 -13.29
C ASN A 105 -3.99 4.50 -14.49
N ALA A 106 -3.74 3.83 -15.62
CA ALA A 106 -3.49 4.52 -16.88
C ALA A 106 -4.61 5.55 -17.19
N ILE A 107 -4.24 6.85 -17.27
CA ILE A 107 -5.17 7.97 -17.48
C ILE A 107 -6.12 7.69 -18.66
N GLY A 108 -7.44 7.71 -18.39
CA GLY A 108 -8.48 7.54 -19.41
C GLY A 108 -8.92 6.10 -19.66
N LYS A 109 -8.39 5.12 -18.92
CA LYS A 109 -8.93 3.76 -18.85
C LYS A 109 -9.60 3.56 -17.49
N LYS A 110 -10.82 3.01 -17.52
CA LYS A 110 -11.54 2.68 -16.28
C LYS A 110 -10.96 1.38 -15.75
N GLU A 111 -10.04 1.46 -14.81
CA GLU A 111 -9.42 0.28 -14.23
C GLU A 111 -10.02 0.03 -12.84
N THR A 112 -10.76 -1.07 -12.73
CA THR A 112 -11.09 -1.65 -11.43
C THR A 112 -9.92 -2.52 -11.00
N MET A 113 -9.70 -2.68 -9.69
CA MET A 113 -8.69 -3.61 -9.19
C MET A 113 -9.02 -5.02 -9.69
N GLU A 114 -8.17 -5.59 -10.54
CA GLU A 114 -8.44 -6.86 -11.20
C GLU A 114 -7.70 -8.02 -10.54
N PRO A 115 -8.40 -9.13 -10.20
CA PRO A 115 -7.75 -10.38 -9.82
C PRO A 115 -6.79 -10.82 -10.93
N GLN A 116 -5.59 -11.20 -10.54
CA GLN A 116 -4.56 -11.61 -11.50
C GLN A 116 -4.90 -12.92 -12.20
N ASP A 117 -5.31 -13.91 -11.41
CA ASP A 117 -5.70 -15.23 -11.90
C ASP A 117 -7.06 -15.63 -11.31
N SER A 118 -7.72 -16.58 -11.98
CA SER A 118 -8.98 -17.16 -11.53
C SER A 118 -8.82 -18.20 -10.41
N THR A 119 -7.58 -18.62 -10.13
CA THR A 119 -7.25 -19.62 -9.10
C THR A 119 -6.29 -19.01 -8.08
N PRO A 120 -6.44 -19.31 -6.79
CA PRO A 120 -5.50 -18.88 -5.77
C PRO A 120 -4.15 -19.60 -5.88
N TYR A 121 -3.17 -19.10 -5.13
CA TYR A 121 -1.81 -19.63 -5.03
C TYR A 121 -1.49 -19.96 -3.59
N GLU A 122 -0.51 -20.83 -3.36
CA GLU A 122 -0.04 -21.11 -2.00
C GLU A 122 1.32 -20.49 -1.72
N VAL A 123 1.46 -19.87 -0.53
CA VAL A 123 2.74 -19.50 0.06
C VAL A 123 3.15 -20.60 1.04
N GLY A 124 4.39 -21.09 0.92
CA GLY A 124 4.94 -22.13 1.80
C GLY A 124 6.45 -22.16 1.76
N ILE A 125 7.08 -23.09 2.48
CA ILE A 125 8.53 -23.29 2.45
C ILE A 125 8.93 -24.35 1.41
N GLU A 126 10.22 -24.49 1.15
CA GLU A 126 10.73 -25.53 0.25
C GLU A 126 10.23 -26.93 0.66
N GLY A 127 9.79 -27.72 -0.32
CA GLY A 127 9.31 -29.09 -0.10
C GLY A 127 7.82 -29.22 0.22
N THR A 128 7.07 -28.12 0.43
CA THR A 128 5.61 -28.19 0.66
C THR A 128 4.79 -28.32 -0.62
N GLY A 129 5.38 -28.02 -1.78
CA GLY A 129 4.67 -27.94 -3.06
C GLY A 129 3.97 -26.61 -3.32
N ALA A 130 4.19 -25.59 -2.48
CA ALA A 130 3.64 -24.25 -2.65
C ALA A 130 4.17 -23.56 -3.92
N ASP A 131 3.32 -22.73 -4.53
CA ASP A 131 3.66 -21.91 -5.71
C ASP A 131 4.72 -20.86 -5.39
N ILE A 132 4.55 -20.17 -4.26
CA ILE A 132 5.41 -19.09 -3.79
C ILE A 132 6.24 -19.63 -2.62
N VAL A 133 7.52 -19.90 -2.89
CA VAL A 133 8.45 -20.46 -1.90
C VAL A 133 9.07 -19.34 -1.05
N ALA A 134 8.71 -19.29 0.22
CA ALA A 134 9.29 -18.42 1.23
C ALA A 134 10.67 -18.94 1.69
N VAL A 135 11.74 -18.22 1.36
CA VAL A 135 13.10 -18.58 1.75
C VAL A 135 13.47 -17.97 3.10
N ARG A 136 14.06 -18.77 3.99
CA ARG A 136 14.52 -18.25 5.30
C ARG A 136 15.70 -17.28 5.11
N VAL A 137 15.65 -16.13 5.78
CA VAL A 137 16.69 -15.10 5.73
C VAL A 137 17.22 -14.76 7.12
N GLU A 138 18.49 -14.35 7.20
CA GLU A 138 19.11 -13.87 8.46
C GLU A 138 18.86 -12.39 8.71
N LYS A 139 18.54 -11.64 7.66
CA LYS A 139 18.30 -10.20 7.70
C LYS A 139 17.08 -9.87 6.85
N ALA A 140 16.25 -8.96 7.34
CA ALA A 140 15.14 -8.39 6.61
C ALA A 140 15.60 -7.88 5.22
N PRO A 141 14.93 -8.30 4.12
CA PRO A 141 15.18 -7.78 2.78
C PRO A 141 14.99 -6.27 2.74
N ALA A 142 15.97 -5.55 2.17
CA ALA A 142 15.88 -4.11 1.96
C ALA A 142 15.62 -3.74 0.49
N SER A 143 15.81 -4.69 -0.42
CA SER A 143 15.65 -4.53 -1.86
C SER A 143 15.17 -5.83 -2.50
N ALA A 144 14.69 -5.75 -3.75
CA ALA A 144 14.27 -6.93 -4.51
C ALA A 144 15.39 -7.99 -4.65
N GLY A 145 16.66 -7.55 -4.72
CA GLY A 145 17.82 -8.43 -4.85
C GLY A 145 18.09 -9.30 -3.61
N ASP A 146 17.56 -8.92 -2.45
CA ASP A 146 17.71 -9.68 -1.21
C ASP A 146 16.77 -10.91 -1.16
N PHE A 147 15.79 -11.00 -2.07
CA PHE A 147 14.90 -12.16 -2.22
C PHE A 147 15.54 -13.21 -3.13
N THR A 148 16.14 -14.22 -2.52
CA THR A 148 16.90 -15.28 -3.22
C THR A 148 16.04 -16.43 -3.75
N GLY A 149 14.78 -16.54 -3.29
CA GLY A 149 13.84 -17.56 -3.75
C GLY A 149 13.48 -17.47 -5.24
N PRO A 150 12.88 -18.53 -5.79
CA PRO A 150 12.36 -18.52 -7.15
C PRO A 150 11.28 -17.46 -7.30
N ILE A 151 11.22 -16.84 -8.48
CA ILE A 151 10.11 -15.95 -8.82
C ILE A 151 8.93 -16.79 -9.30
N TYR A 152 7.77 -16.57 -8.70
CA TYR A 152 6.50 -17.05 -9.20
C TYR A 152 5.87 -15.94 -10.04
N PHE A 153 5.41 -16.25 -11.25
CA PHE A 153 4.66 -15.30 -12.06
C PHE A 153 3.18 -15.69 -12.08
N THR A 154 2.32 -14.74 -11.73
CA THR A 154 0.89 -14.88 -12.05
C THR A 154 0.71 -14.91 -13.56
N LYS A 155 -0.41 -15.49 -14.04
CA LYS A 155 -0.69 -15.54 -15.48
C LYS A 155 -0.99 -14.14 -16.02
N GLY A 156 -1.74 -13.35 -15.26
CA GLY A 156 -2.31 -12.09 -15.75
C GLY A 156 -3.22 -12.33 -16.95
N GLY A 157 -3.30 -11.37 -17.87
CA GLY A 157 -4.02 -11.52 -19.13
C GLY A 157 -4.65 -10.23 -19.64
N GLU A 158 -5.87 -10.35 -20.15
CA GLU A 158 -6.68 -9.24 -20.58
C GLU A 158 -8.13 -9.46 -20.14
N LYS A 159 -8.76 -8.44 -19.58
CA LYS A 159 -10.17 -8.49 -19.18
C LYS A 159 -10.89 -7.26 -19.68
N ALA A 160 -11.92 -7.48 -20.52
CA ALA A 160 -12.69 -6.40 -21.14
C ALA A 160 -11.84 -5.34 -21.89
N GLY A 161 -10.74 -5.77 -22.55
CA GLY A 161 -9.82 -4.87 -23.26
C GLY A 161 -8.79 -4.17 -22.37
N ILE A 162 -8.75 -4.51 -21.07
CA ILE A 162 -7.81 -3.97 -20.09
C ILE A 162 -6.70 -4.99 -19.85
N ARG A 163 -5.45 -4.53 -19.94
CA ARG A 163 -4.28 -5.36 -19.68
C ARG A 163 -4.20 -5.65 -18.19
N VAL A 164 -4.04 -6.91 -17.84
CA VAL A 164 -3.77 -7.36 -16.48
C VAL A 164 -2.32 -7.87 -16.48
N PRO A 165 -1.34 -7.08 -16.01
CA PRO A 165 0.07 -7.45 -16.12
C PRO A 165 0.39 -8.64 -15.18
N PRO A 166 1.21 -9.60 -15.62
CA PRO A 166 1.68 -10.65 -14.72
C PRO A 166 2.49 -10.04 -13.58
N ILE A 167 2.27 -10.53 -12.36
CA ILE A 167 3.00 -10.12 -11.17
C ILE A 167 4.08 -11.16 -10.87
N GLY A 168 5.31 -10.69 -10.77
CA GLY A 168 6.41 -11.46 -10.20
C GLY A 168 6.37 -11.40 -8.67
N LEU A 169 6.17 -12.56 -8.04
CA LEU A 169 6.09 -12.74 -6.60
C LEU A 169 7.29 -13.52 -6.07
N LYS A 170 7.85 -13.06 -4.95
CA LYS A 170 8.79 -13.83 -4.11
C LYS A 170 8.42 -13.68 -2.65
N ALA A 171 8.81 -14.65 -1.83
CA ALA A 171 8.65 -14.58 -0.39
C ALA A 171 9.96 -14.90 0.34
N ALA A 172 10.09 -14.34 1.53
CA ALA A 172 11.13 -14.68 2.49
C ALA A 172 10.54 -14.66 3.90
N TYR A 173 11.23 -15.25 4.87
CA TYR A 173 10.82 -15.17 6.27
C TYR A 173 12.02 -15.25 7.22
N ASP A 174 11.88 -14.70 8.42
CA ASP A 174 12.79 -14.93 9.54
C ASP A 174 12.01 -15.47 10.74
N ASP A 175 12.60 -15.49 11.93
CA ASP A 175 11.92 -16.01 13.13
C ASP A 175 10.75 -15.12 13.61
N LYS A 176 10.57 -13.94 13.01
CA LYS A 176 9.62 -12.92 13.46
C LYS A 176 8.67 -12.45 12.38
N ASN A 177 9.09 -12.42 11.12
CA ASN A 177 8.37 -11.76 10.03
C ASN A 177 8.31 -12.64 8.79
N ILE A 178 7.26 -12.41 8.01
CA ILE A 178 7.18 -12.78 6.60
C ILE A 178 7.41 -11.52 5.75
N TYR A 179 8.09 -11.71 4.63
CA TYR A 179 8.41 -10.70 3.64
C TYR A 179 7.87 -11.13 2.29
N LEU A 180 7.20 -10.22 1.58
CA LEU A 180 6.71 -10.47 0.23
C LEU A 180 7.28 -9.41 -0.70
N LEU A 181 7.70 -9.85 -1.88
CA LEU A 181 8.07 -9.00 -3.00
C LEU A 181 7.01 -9.16 -4.09
N ALA A 182 6.49 -8.04 -4.59
CA ALA A 182 5.67 -7.98 -5.79
C ALA A 182 6.30 -7.05 -6.81
N THR A 183 6.35 -7.47 -8.06
CA THR A 183 6.86 -6.68 -9.19
C THR A 183 5.91 -6.80 -10.36
N TRP A 184 5.57 -5.69 -11.02
CA TRP A 184 4.75 -5.72 -12.23
C TRP A 184 5.16 -4.60 -13.20
N PRO A 185 5.11 -4.85 -14.52
CA PRO A 185 5.27 -3.82 -15.52
C PRO A 185 4.06 -2.89 -15.52
N ASP A 186 4.32 -1.60 -15.68
CA ASP A 186 3.33 -0.53 -15.56
C ASP A 186 3.88 0.69 -16.30
N ASP A 187 3.11 1.21 -17.28
CA ASP A 187 3.62 2.21 -18.22
C ASP A 187 3.71 3.61 -17.60
N ASP A 188 3.00 3.86 -16.49
CA ASP A 188 2.91 5.18 -15.87
C ASP A 188 2.79 5.16 -14.35
N GLU A 189 3.77 5.78 -13.66
CA GLU A 189 3.72 5.97 -12.21
C GLU A 189 2.51 6.84 -11.77
N ASN A 190 1.45 6.22 -11.24
CA ASN A 190 0.28 6.92 -10.71
C ASN A 190 0.34 7.00 -9.18
N VAL A 191 0.87 8.10 -8.68
CA VAL A 191 1.09 8.38 -7.24
C VAL A 191 0.15 9.45 -6.66
N SER A 192 -1.00 9.67 -7.30
CA SER A 192 -1.98 10.71 -6.92
C SER A 192 -3.38 10.12 -6.74
N LYS A 193 -4.19 10.73 -5.87
CA LYS A 193 -5.58 10.28 -5.62
C LYS A 193 -6.55 11.46 -5.50
N GLU A 194 -7.55 11.49 -6.39
CA GLU A 194 -8.66 12.46 -6.39
C GLU A 194 -8.22 13.90 -6.10
N GLN A 195 -7.15 14.36 -6.76
CA GLN A 195 -6.64 15.71 -6.58
C GLN A 195 -7.70 16.78 -6.83
N TRP A 196 -7.60 17.87 -6.08
CA TRP A 196 -8.27 19.13 -6.41
C TRP A 196 -7.52 19.82 -7.54
N VAL A 197 -8.26 20.43 -8.48
CA VAL A 197 -7.73 21.18 -9.61
C VAL A 197 -8.36 22.57 -9.61
N PHE A 198 -7.53 23.60 -9.73
CA PHE A 198 -7.97 24.99 -9.85
C PHE A 198 -8.12 25.37 -11.33
N ASP A 199 -9.29 25.85 -11.74
CA ASP A 199 -9.54 26.26 -13.13
C ASP A 199 -9.20 27.74 -13.41
N GLY A 200 -8.71 28.46 -12.40
CA GLY A 200 -8.49 29.91 -12.44
C GLY A 200 -9.56 30.72 -11.69
N ALA A 201 -10.68 30.10 -11.33
CA ALA A 201 -11.77 30.70 -10.57
C ALA A 201 -12.20 29.84 -9.36
N THR A 202 -12.34 28.52 -9.53
CA THR A 202 -12.80 27.59 -8.50
C THR A 202 -11.97 26.32 -8.44
N TRP A 203 -12.04 25.65 -7.30
CA TRP A 203 -11.50 24.31 -7.08
C TRP A 203 -12.54 23.25 -7.41
N THR A 204 -12.14 22.23 -8.16
CA THR A 204 -12.94 21.03 -8.41
C THR A 204 -12.14 19.79 -8.04
N ARG A 205 -12.75 18.86 -7.31
CA ARG A 205 -12.13 17.58 -6.98
C ARG A 205 -12.29 16.60 -8.14
N THR A 206 -11.19 16.00 -8.58
CA THR A 206 -11.24 14.92 -9.57
C THR A 206 -11.87 13.68 -8.96
N LYS A 207 -12.51 12.88 -9.82
CA LYS A 207 -13.13 11.62 -9.41
C LYS A 207 -12.11 10.48 -9.47
N SER A 208 -12.40 9.40 -8.72
CA SER A 208 -11.58 8.18 -8.71
C SER A 208 -11.38 7.56 -10.09
N ASP A 209 -12.32 7.71 -11.02
CA ASP A 209 -12.22 7.19 -12.41
C ASP A 209 -11.42 8.11 -13.35
N VAL A 210 -10.93 9.25 -12.85
CA VAL A 210 -10.11 10.22 -13.60
C VAL A 210 -8.70 10.32 -13.02
N ASN A 211 -8.59 10.28 -11.69
CA ASN A 211 -7.34 10.37 -10.96
C ASN A 211 -7.35 9.34 -9.81
N ASP A 212 -6.85 8.15 -10.12
CA ASP A 212 -6.53 7.13 -9.15
C ASP A 212 -5.01 6.89 -9.06
N GLU A 213 -4.65 6.20 -7.99
CA GLU A 213 -3.29 5.77 -7.70
C GLU A 213 -3.12 4.29 -8.04
N ASP A 214 -1.89 3.88 -8.32
CA ASP A 214 -1.54 2.47 -8.44
C ASP A 214 -1.66 1.76 -7.10
N ARG A 215 -2.08 0.50 -7.15
CA ARG A 215 -2.30 -0.30 -5.95
C ARG A 215 -1.90 -1.74 -6.17
N PHE A 216 -1.47 -2.36 -5.08
CA PHE A 216 -1.25 -3.79 -4.97
C PHE A 216 -2.03 -4.29 -3.76
N ALA A 217 -2.80 -5.36 -3.97
CA ALA A 217 -3.54 -6.04 -2.93
C ALA A 217 -3.18 -7.52 -2.94
N ILE A 218 -2.94 -8.09 -1.75
CA ILE A 218 -2.86 -9.53 -1.57
C ILE A 218 -3.81 -9.96 -0.46
N TRP A 219 -4.62 -10.97 -0.76
CA TRP A 219 -5.53 -11.60 0.18
C TRP A 219 -4.94 -12.91 0.66
N PHE A 220 -5.14 -13.22 1.94
CA PHE A 220 -4.91 -14.53 2.53
C PHE A 220 -6.22 -15.12 3.02
N ASP A 221 -6.46 -16.38 2.66
CA ASP A 221 -7.62 -17.11 3.16
C ASP A 221 -7.44 -17.50 4.62
N VAL A 222 -8.50 -17.34 5.41
CA VAL A 222 -8.59 -17.93 6.75
C VAL A 222 -9.66 -19.01 6.77
N ASN A 223 -10.86 -18.68 6.27
CA ASN A 223 -11.98 -19.62 6.12
C ASN A 223 -13.08 -19.07 5.18
N ALA A 224 -12.71 -18.30 4.15
CA ALA A 224 -13.67 -17.72 3.23
C ALA A 224 -14.17 -18.78 2.21
N GLU A 225 -15.48 -18.96 2.15
CA GLU A 225 -16.11 -19.91 1.23
C GLU A 225 -15.74 -19.61 -0.23
N GLU A 226 -15.44 -20.67 -0.99
CA GLU A 226 -15.00 -20.65 -2.39
C GLU A 226 -13.62 -20.03 -2.67
N PHE A 227 -12.91 -19.48 -1.69
CA PHE A 227 -11.58 -18.88 -1.92
C PHE A 227 -10.61 -19.89 -2.54
N ALA A 228 -10.62 -21.14 -2.08
CA ALA A 228 -9.86 -22.28 -2.65
C ALA A 228 -10.03 -22.50 -4.16
N THR A 229 -11.14 -22.02 -4.75
CA THR A 229 -11.44 -22.22 -6.17
C THR A 229 -11.44 -20.94 -6.99
N LYS A 230 -11.63 -19.78 -6.36
CA LYS A 230 -11.84 -18.50 -7.05
C LYS A 230 -10.88 -17.40 -6.59
N GLY A 231 -10.04 -17.65 -5.59
CA GLY A 231 -9.19 -16.66 -4.96
C GLY A 231 -9.99 -15.46 -4.46
N CYS A 232 -9.43 -14.25 -4.64
CA CYS A 232 -10.09 -13.03 -4.20
C CYS A 232 -11.43 -12.74 -4.92
N ALA A 233 -11.65 -13.33 -6.10
CA ALA A 233 -12.92 -13.21 -6.80
C ALA A 233 -14.09 -13.90 -6.07
N ALA A 234 -13.81 -14.84 -5.15
CA ALA A 234 -14.82 -15.41 -4.27
C ALA A 234 -15.56 -14.34 -3.46
N MET A 235 -14.87 -13.24 -3.14
CA MET A 235 -15.40 -12.13 -2.35
C MET A 235 -16.03 -11.02 -3.20
N CYS A 236 -15.88 -11.07 -4.53
CA CYS A 236 -16.45 -10.10 -5.46
C CYS A 236 -17.92 -10.42 -5.75
N HIS A 237 -18.84 -10.09 -4.82
CA HIS A 237 -20.26 -10.29 -5.06
C HIS A 237 -21.12 -9.07 -4.79
N GLU A 238 -22.14 -8.89 -5.62
CA GLU A 238 -23.02 -7.71 -5.64
C GLU A 238 -22.25 -6.39 -5.91
N THR A 239 -22.26 -5.45 -4.97
CA THR A 239 -21.66 -4.10 -5.09
C THR A 239 -20.45 -3.89 -4.17
N ARG A 240 -20.05 -4.90 -3.39
CA ARG A 240 -19.01 -4.78 -2.36
C ARG A 240 -18.29 -6.10 -2.12
N MET A 241 -17.02 -6.01 -1.74
CA MET A 241 -16.24 -7.18 -1.32
C MET A 241 -16.81 -7.71 0.00
N GLN A 242 -17.23 -8.97 0.03
CA GLN A 242 -17.68 -9.62 1.26
C GLN A 242 -17.51 -11.15 1.16
N THR A 243 -17.43 -11.88 2.28
CA THR A 243 -17.42 -13.35 2.27
C THR A 243 -18.84 -13.90 2.10
N LYS A 244 -18.97 -15.08 1.49
CA LYS A 244 -20.27 -15.75 1.31
C LYS A 244 -20.78 -16.39 2.59
N ASN A 245 -19.90 -17.08 3.33
CA ASN A 245 -20.23 -17.66 4.61
C ASN A 245 -20.25 -16.58 5.72
N PRO A 246 -21.20 -16.64 6.67
CA PRO A 246 -21.36 -15.62 7.71
C PRO A 246 -20.15 -15.44 8.64
N ASP A 247 -19.39 -16.50 8.86
CA ASP A 247 -18.17 -16.54 9.68
C ASP A 247 -16.89 -16.47 8.85
N GLY A 248 -17.02 -16.22 7.54
CA GLY A 248 -15.91 -16.13 6.62
C GLY A 248 -14.99 -14.97 6.96
N LEU A 249 -13.69 -15.25 6.83
CA LEU A 249 -12.61 -14.33 7.06
C LEU A 249 -11.56 -14.50 5.97
N ALA A 250 -11.15 -13.37 5.42
CA ALA A 250 -9.95 -13.23 4.62
C ALA A 250 -9.23 -11.96 5.05
N ASP A 251 -7.91 -12.08 5.18
CA ASP A 251 -6.96 -11.03 5.53
C ASP A 251 -6.50 -10.34 4.23
N LEU A 252 -6.42 -9.01 4.21
CA LEU A 252 -6.06 -8.19 3.06
C LEU A 252 -4.95 -7.20 3.42
N TRP A 253 -3.84 -7.30 2.71
CA TRP A 253 -2.81 -6.26 2.72
C TRP A 253 -2.93 -5.41 1.47
N HIS A 254 -3.17 -4.11 1.65
CA HIS A 254 -3.51 -3.20 0.56
C HIS A 254 -2.57 -2.00 0.49
N TRP A 255 -1.54 -2.14 -0.33
CA TRP A 255 -0.61 -1.07 -0.68
C TRP A 255 -1.20 -0.14 -1.73
N LYS A 256 -0.92 1.15 -1.57
CA LYS A 256 -1.47 2.26 -2.36
C LYS A 256 -0.40 3.33 -2.54
N ALA A 257 -0.09 3.66 -3.79
CA ALA A 257 1.04 4.48 -4.16
C ALA A 257 1.01 5.90 -3.56
N ALA A 258 -0.16 6.53 -3.48
CA ALA A 258 -0.33 7.88 -2.92
C ALA A 258 -0.62 7.86 -1.42
N ARG A 259 -1.47 6.94 -0.97
CA ARG A 259 -2.07 7.01 0.38
C ARG A 259 -1.33 6.25 1.47
N THR A 260 -0.58 5.21 1.12
CA THR A 260 0.10 4.36 2.12
C THR A 260 1.61 4.31 1.93
N ASN A 261 2.08 4.30 0.67
CA ASN A 261 3.50 4.22 0.33
C ASN A 261 4.35 5.35 0.94
N PRO A 262 3.93 6.64 0.93
CA PRO A 262 4.76 7.72 1.48
C PRO A 262 4.99 7.63 2.99
N LEU A 263 4.17 6.83 3.70
CA LEU A 263 4.31 6.58 5.13
C LEU A 263 5.07 5.29 5.45
N GLY A 264 5.36 4.45 4.46
CA GLY A 264 6.02 3.15 4.64
C GLY A 264 5.11 2.05 5.20
N PHE A 265 3.82 2.10 4.86
CA PHE A 265 2.81 1.13 5.30
C PHE A 265 2.00 0.59 4.12
N ALA A 266 1.30 -0.50 4.34
CA ALA A 266 0.09 -0.87 3.62
C ALA A 266 -1.07 -0.89 4.64
N ASP A 267 -2.30 -0.64 4.19
CA ASP A 267 -3.43 -0.82 5.10
C ASP A 267 -3.67 -2.33 5.29
N ASP A 268 -3.76 -2.75 6.55
CA ASP A 268 -4.18 -4.09 6.96
C ASP A 268 -5.70 -4.12 7.16
N GLN A 269 -6.37 -4.93 6.36
CA GLN A 269 -7.82 -4.93 6.20
C GLN A 269 -8.33 -6.37 6.21
N ARG A 270 -9.65 -6.52 6.27
CA ARG A 270 -10.26 -7.85 6.22
C ARG A 270 -11.62 -7.86 5.57
N ALA A 271 -12.10 -9.05 5.19
CA ALA A 271 -13.50 -9.31 4.88
C ALA A 271 -14.11 -10.15 6.00
N LYS A 272 -15.13 -9.63 6.73
CA LYS A 272 -15.86 -10.37 7.78
C LYS A 272 -17.27 -9.82 8.09
N PRO A 273 -18.33 -10.39 7.50
CA PRO A 273 -18.35 -10.82 6.11
C PRO A 273 -18.07 -9.63 5.19
N LEU A 274 -18.47 -8.41 5.54
CA LEU A 274 -18.16 -7.20 4.77
C LEU A 274 -16.68 -6.86 4.84
N ARG A 275 -16.13 -6.35 3.74
CA ARG A 275 -14.82 -5.71 3.76
C ARG A 275 -14.83 -4.49 4.67
N GLY A 276 -13.82 -4.39 5.52
CA GLY A 276 -13.59 -3.26 6.41
C GLY A 276 -12.12 -3.11 6.76
N ASP A 277 -11.83 -2.01 7.45
CA ASP A 277 -10.53 -1.78 8.06
C ASP A 277 -10.43 -2.55 9.38
N ASP A 278 -9.21 -2.95 9.71
CA ASP A 278 -8.90 -3.54 10.99
C ASP A 278 -8.88 -2.48 12.09
N SER A 279 -8.80 -2.92 13.34
CA SER A 279 -8.85 -1.98 14.47
C SER A 279 -7.67 -0.99 14.41
N GLY A 280 -7.96 0.31 14.50
CA GLY A 280 -6.91 1.32 14.46
C GLY A 280 -7.29 2.63 13.77
N VAL A 281 -6.26 3.34 13.35
CA VAL A 281 -6.36 4.63 12.64
C VAL A 281 -5.65 4.47 11.30
N GLY A 282 -6.40 4.66 10.21
CA GLY A 282 -5.86 4.56 8.86
C GLY A 282 -4.97 5.73 8.46
N THR A 283 -4.27 5.54 7.35
CA THR A 283 -3.22 6.43 6.83
C THR A 283 -3.70 7.80 6.34
N THR A 284 -5.01 8.01 6.13
CA THR A 284 -5.50 9.21 5.44
C THR A 284 -6.77 9.84 6.04
N ILE A 285 -6.95 11.13 5.73
CA ILE A 285 -8.20 11.88 5.87
C ILE A 285 -8.51 12.56 4.53
N LYS A 286 -9.79 12.72 4.19
CA LYS A 286 -10.19 13.49 3.01
C LYS A 286 -9.79 14.95 3.18
N ASN A 287 -9.18 15.53 2.15
CA ASN A 287 -8.84 16.95 2.12
C ASN A 287 -10.04 17.78 1.66
N GLU A 288 -11.08 17.90 2.48
CA GLU A 288 -12.31 18.56 2.07
C GLU A 288 -13.04 19.23 3.24
N SER A 289 -13.49 20.47 3.02
CA SER A 289 -14.37 21.20 3.94
C SER A 289 -15.24 22.17 3.16
N GLY A 290 -16.56 22.11 3.36
CA GLY A 290 -17.50 23.01 2.68
C GLY A 290 -17.46 22.92 1.14
N GLY A 291 -17.08 21.78 0.57
CA GLY A 291 -16.94 21.59 -0.88
C GLY A 291 -15.65 22.16 -1.50
N LEU A 292 -14.68 22.55 -0.68
CA LEU A 292 -13.38 23.10 -1.08
C LEU A 292 -12.23 22.29 -0.45
N PRO A 293 -10.99 22.39 -0.98
CA PRO A 293 -9.82 21.82 -0.32
C PRO A 293 -9.65 22.43 1.09
N ALA A 294 -9.53 21.55 2.10
CA ALA A 294 -9.41 21.98 3.49
C ALA A 294 -7.99 22.39 3.89
N PHE A 295 -7.00 21.82 3.21
CA PHE A 295 -5.58 21.92 3.51
C PHE A 295 -4.78 22.11 2.22
N MET A 296 -3.69 22.86 2.33
CA MET A 296 -2.72 23.08 1.26
C MET A 296 -1.32 23.19 1.86
N ALA A 297 -0.31 23.22 1.00
CA ALA A 297 1.06 23.46 1.39
C ALA A 297 1.25 24.87 1.96
N GLU A 298 1.78 25.01 3.18
CA GLU A 298 1.97 26.31 3.86
C GLU A 298 2.93 27.26 3.11
N ASN A 299 4.09 26.74 2.67
CA ASN A 299 5.16 27.56 2.08
C ASN A 299 5.10 27.66 0.55
N ASP A 300 4.26 26.83 -0.08
CA ASP A 300 4.07 26.84 -1.52
C ASP A 300 2.64 26.36 -1.86
N PRO A 301 1.62 27.21 -1.62
CA PRO A 301 0.23 26.82 -1.79
C PRO A 301 -0.06 26.27 -3.19
N GLY A 302 0.56 26.84 -4.23
CA GLY A 302 0.44 26.45 -5.64
C GLY A 302 1.40 25.35 -6.09
N ALA A 303 2.24 24.81 -5.20
CA ALA A 303 2.98 23.60 -5.52
C ALA A 303 2.00 22.45 -5.72
N ASN A 304 2.16 21.75 -6.84
CA ASN A 304 1.59 20.43 -7.09
C ASN A 304 2.26 19.40 -6.15
N ALA A 305 2.08 19.57 -4.84
CA ALA A 305 2.65 18.71 -3.81
C ALA A 305 2.15 17.28 -4.04
N LYS A 306 3.06 16.31 -4.04
CA LYS A 306 2.70 14.90 -4.24
C LYS A 306 1.82 14.36 -3.11
N PHE A 307 2.03 14.85 -1.88
CA PHE A 307 1.22 14.49 -0.72
C PHE A 307 1.26 15.60 0.33
N LEU A 308 0.28 15.61 1.23
CA LEU A 308 0.23 16.45 2.42
C LEU A 308 0.34 15.56 3.66
N ILE A 309 1.12 15.97 4.67
CA ILE A 309 1.23 15.22 5.93
C ILE A 309 0.67 16.06 7.07
N ARG A 310 -0.29 15.51 7.80
CA ARG A 310 -0.79 16.08 9.05
C ARG A 310 0.22 15.87 10.15
N VAL A 311 0.81 16.96 10.60
CA VAL A 311 1.62 17.01 11.81
C VAL A 311 0.68 17.12 13.02
N PRO A 312 0.79 16.26 14.06
CA PRO A 312 -0.04 16.37 15.25
C PRO A 312 0.11 17.72 15.94
N GLU A 313 -0.96 18.19 16.57
CA GLU A 313 -0.94 19.44 17.34
C GLU A 313 0.10 19.35 18.47
N GLY A 314 0.99 20.34 18.56
CA GLY A 314 2.10 20.36 19.52
C GLY A 314 3.37 19.60 19.09
N ALA A 315 3.38 18.92 17.94
CA ALA A 315 4.61 18.32 17.42
C ALA A 315 5.60 19.41 16.99
N LYS A 316 6.83 19.32 17.52
CA LYS A 316 7.92 20.23 17.15
C LYS A 316 8.54 19.77 15.83
N ARG A 317 8.81 20.71 14.91
CA ARG A 317 9.57 20.41 13.68
C ARG A 317 10.94 19.87 14.08
N GLY A 318 11.34 18.73 13.54
CA GLY A 318 12.73 18.28 13.63
C GLY A 318 13.61 19.27 12.90
N VAL A 319 14.47 19.99 13.62
CA VAL A 319 15.50 20.82 12.98
C VAL A 319 16.59 19.84 12.53
N PRO A 320 16.94 19.79 11.23
CA PRO A 320 18.05 18.96 10.80
C PRO A 320 19.29 19.38 11.58
N LEU A 321 19.97 18.42 12.20
CA LEU A 321 21.32 18.64 12.69
C LEU A 321 22.19 18.88 11.46
N GLN A 322 22.49 20.16 11.22
CA GLN A 322 23.60 20.52 10.36
C GLN A 322 24.87 19.97 11.04
N PRO A 323 25.71 19.19 10.33
CA PRO A 323 26.98 18.72 10.88
C PRO A 323 27.88 19.88 11.31
#